data_AF-A0A328AVU7-F1
#
_entry.id   AF-A0A328AVU7-F1
#
_cell.length_a   1.000
_cell.length_b   1.000
_cell.length_c   1.000
_cell.angle_alpha   90.00
_cell.angle_beta   90.00
_cell.angle_gamma   90.00
#
_symmetry.space_group_name_H-M   'P 1'
#
loop_
_entity.id
_entity.type
_entity.pdbx_description
1 polymer ?
#
loop_
_entity_poly.entity_id
_entity_poly.type
_entity_poly.pdbx_seq_one_letter_code
_entity_poly.pdbx_strand_id
1 'polypeptide(L)'
;MATYRAVVDWALQAGEDFPAGRYSRGHSVRFEDGPQVPGTASRHVVGNKWAALGAVDPEQMLVASLSACHMLTFLHMARNAGFVVTAYRDDAAGIMEKNETGRLAVTRVTLRPQIAYAGAAPTPEQADHLHHLAHEECFIANSVKTEIVVEEVRASA
;
A
#
# COMPACT_ATOMS: atom_id res chain seq x y z
N MET A 1 -19.29 10.61 -9.18
CA MET A 1 -17.92 10.57 -9.73
C MET A 1 -17.06 11.48 -8.88
N ALA A 2 -15.93 10.99 -8.37
CA ALA A 2 -14.97 11.77 -7.60
C ALA A 2 -13.63 11.82 -8.36
N THR A 3 -12.84 12.85 -8.14
CA THR A 3 -11.50 13.00 -8.75
C THR A 3 -10.49 13.16 -7.62
N TYR A 4 -9.39 12.40 -7.68
CA TYR A 4 -8.30 12.44 -6.72
C TYR A 4 -7.05 12.98 -7.42
N ARG A 5 -6.41 14.02 -6.87
CA ARG A 5 -5.28 14.72 -7.51
C ARG A 5 -4.01 14.59 -6.69
N ALA A 6 -2.90 14.39 -7.40
CA ALA A 6 -1.55 14.48 -6.88
C ALA A 6 -0.66 15.22 -7.89
N VAL A 7 0.30 15.99 -7.38
CA VAL A 7 1.35 16.64 -8.16
C VAL A 7 2.68 16.01 -7.78
N VAL A 8 3.44 15.55 -8.78
CA VAL A 8 4.80 15.01 -8.62
C VAL A 8 5.78 16.01 -9.21
N ASP A 9 6.74 16.45 -8.41
CA ASP A 9 7.72 17.46 -8.79
C ASP A 9 9.15 16.96 -8.56
N TRP A 10 9.94 16.91 -9.64
CA TRP A 10 11.34 16.52 -9.66
C TRP A 10 12.14 17.57 -10.45
N ALA A 11 13.35 17.87 -9.98
CA ALA A 11 14.29 18.73 -10.67
C ALA A 11 15.71 18.16 -10.58
N LEU A 12 16.46 18.30 -11.68
CA LEU A 12 17.88 17.96 -11.73
C LEU A 12 18.66 18.89 -10.79
N GLN A 13 19.50 18.32 -9.93
CA GLN A 13 20.32 19.11 -9.01
C GLN A 13 21.59 19.61 -9.70
N ALA A 14 22.13 20.72 -9.20
CA ALA A 14 23.38 21.26 -9.71
C ALA A 14 24.52 20.24 -9.60
N GLY A 15 25.22 19.98 -10.71
CA GLY A 15 26.33 19.03 -10.77
C GLY A 15 25.94 17.58 -11.07
N GLU A 16 24.65 17.28 -11.25
CA GLU A 16 24.19 15.95 -11.67
C GLU A 16 24.28 15.78 -13.19
N ASP A 17 24.55 14.54 -13.62
CA ASP A 17 24.69 14.17 -15.04
C ASP A 17 23.49 13.31 -15.45
N PHE A 18 22.46 13.98 -15.98
CA PHE A 18 21.22 13.35 -16.41
C PHE A 18 21.42 12.32 -17.54
N PRO A 19 22.13 12.66 -18.65
CA PRO A 19 22.37 11.70 -19.73
C PRO A 19 23.11 10.43 -19.28
N ALA A 20 24.05 10.53 -18.34
CA ALA A 20 24.76 9.36 -17.80
C ALA A 20 23.96 8.60 -16.72
N GLY A 21 22.75 9.03 -16.39
CA GLY A 21 21.92 8.42 -15.35
C GLY A 21 22.37 8.70 -13.91
N ARG A 22 23.27 9.66 -13.72
CA ARG A 22 23.93 9.99 -12.45
C ARG A 22 23.27 11.19 -11.78
N TYR A 23 22.06 10.96 -11.29
CA TYR A 23 21.23 11.97 -10.63
C TYR A 23 20.35 11.33 -9.54
N SER A 24 19.93 12.14 -8.57
CA SER A 24 19.03 11.75 -7.50
C SER A 24 17.62 11.52 -8.05
N ARG A 25 16.97 10.45 -7.57
CA ARG A 25 15.55 10.18 -7.81
C ARG A 25 14.65 10.82 -6.76
N GLY A 26 15.23 11.56 -5.81
CA GLY A 26 14.49 12.33 -4.82
C GLY A 26 13.59 13.37 -5.49
N HIS A 27 12.33 13.38 -5.09
CA HIS A 27 11.29 14.26 -5.61
C HIS A 27 10.25 14.54 -4.52
N SER A 28 9.21 15.32 -4.83
CA SER A 28 8.09 15.53 -3.93
C SER A 28 6.77 15.08 -4.54
N VAL A 29 5.89 14.55 -3.69
CA VAL A 29 4.50 14.22 -4.04
C VAL A 29 3.58 15.05 -3.16
N ARG A 30 2.73 15.89 -3.77
CA ARG A 30 1.76 16.75 -3.08
C ARG A 30 0.35 16.27 -3.39
N PHE A 31 -0.45 16.03 -2.36
CA PHE A 31 -1.87 15.69 -2.48
C PHE A 31 -2.74 16.94 -2.33
N GLU A 32 -3.89 16.99 -3.01
CA GLU A 32 -4.85 18.10 -2.91
C GLU A 32 -5.29 18.33 -1.46
N ASP A 33 -5.17 19.57 -0.97
CA ASP A 33 -5.38 19.99 0.43
C ASP A 33 -4.66 19.12 1.48
N GLY A 34 -3.66 18.34 1.05
CA GLY A 34 -3.00 17.32 1.82
C GLY A 34 -1.51 17.60 2.07
N PRO A 35 -0.81 16.64 2.70
CA PRO A 35 0.62 16.78 2.95
C PRO A 35 1.43 16.73 1.66
N GLN A 36 2.63 17.30 1.72
CA GLN A 36 3.70 17.00 0.78
C GLN A 36 4.57 15.90 1.38
N VAL A 37 4.78 14.82 0.64
CA VAL A 37 5.56 13.67 1.05
C VAL A 37 6.84 13.59 0.20
N PRO A 38 8.02 13.36 0.81
CA PRO A 38 9.25 13.09 0.06
C PRO A 38 9.13 11.76 -0.71
N GLY A 39 9.36 11.81 -2.01
CA GLY A 39 9.34 10.66 -2.91
C GLY A 39 10.74 10.28 -3.41
N THR A 40 10.93 9.01 -3.77
CA THR A 40 12.15 8.51 -4.41
C THR A 40 11.82 7.35 -5.37
N ALA A 41 12.78 6.89 -6.15
CA ALA A 41 12.69 5.56 -6.76
C ALA A 41 13.13 4.48 -5.75
N SER A 42 12.62 3.26 -5.93
CA SER A 42 13.01 2.12 -5.11
C SER A 42 14.51 1.84 -5.24
N ARG A 43 15.16 1.57 -4.09
CA ARG A 43 16.57 1.14 -4.05
C ARG A 43 16.80 -0.17 -4.79
N HIS A 44 15.77 -1.00 -4.95
CA HIS A 44 15.86 -2.25 -5.70
C HIS A 44 16.00 -2.01 -7.21
N VAL A 45 15.64 -0.80 -7.68
CA VAL A 45 15.72 -0.39 -9.08
C VAL A 45 16.96 0.47 -9.34
N VAL A 46 17.23 1.47 -8.51
CA VAL A 46 18.30 2.47 -8.77
C VAL A 46 19.50 2.37 -7.81
N GLY A 47 19.45 1.47 -6.83
CA GLY A 47 20.46 1.35 -5.78
C GLY A 47 20.44 2.52 -4.77
N ASN A 48 21.18 2.36 -3.68
CA ASN A 48 21.21 3.34 -2.59
C ASN A 48 21.84 4.69 -2.98
N LYS A 49 22.68 4.71 -4.03
CA LYS A 49 23.38 5.94 -4.44
C LYS A 49 22.44 6.99 -5.02
N TRP A 50 21.41 6.55 -5.73
CA TRP A 50 20.51 7.42 -6.48
C TRP A 50 19.11 7.51 -5.88
N ALA A 51 18.77 6.64 -4.93
CA ALA A 51 17.58 6.76 -4.11
C ALA A 51 17.80 7.77 -2.97
N ALA A 52 16.79 8.56 -2.64
CA ALA A 52 16.81 9.45 -1.48
C ALA A 52 16.38 8.69 -0.21
N LEU A 53 17.20 8.75 0.85
CA LEU A 53 16.88 8.12 2.14
C LEU A 53 15.74 8.87 2.84
N GLY A 54 14.86 8.12 3.53
CA GLY A 54 13.72 8.70 4.25
C GLY A 54 12.56 9.14 3.37
N ALA A 55 12.61 8.87 2.07
CA ALA A 55 11.54 9.10 1.12
C ALA A 55 10.84 7.78 0.75
N VAL A 56 9.57 7.86 0.37
CA VAL A 56 8.76 6.72 -0.07
C VAL A 56 8.91 6.47 -1.56
N ASP A 57 8.94 5.20 -1.97
CA ASP A 57 8.92 4.82 -3.39
C ASP A 57 7.51 4.44 -3.90
N PRO A 58 7.27 4.44 -5.23
CA PRO A 58 5.95 4.15 -5.79
C PRO A 58 5.43 2.76 -5.44
N GLU A 59 6.31 1.76 -5.35
CA GLU A 59 5.94 0.40 -4.98
C GLU A 59 5.42 0.34 -3.53
N GLN A 60 6.11 1.02 -2.60
CA GLN A 60 5.66 1.18 -1.22
C GLN A 60 4.34 1.95 -1.13
N MET A 61 4.17 3.03 -1.89
CA MET A 61 2.91 3.78 -1.93
C MET A 61 1.75 2.92 -2.43
N LEU A 62 1.97 2.05 -3.43
CA LEU A 62 0.96 1.12 -3.93
C LEU A 62 0.55 0.10 -2.86
N VAL A 63 1.52 -0.54 -2.20
CA VAL A 63 1.27 -1.49 -1.10
C VAL A 63 0.49 -0.82 0.03
N ALA A 64 0.91 0.39 0.43
CA ALA A 64 0.23 1.16 1.46
C ALA A 64 -1.20 1.53 1.08
N SER A 65 -1.43 1.91 -0.19
CA SER A 65 -2.77 2.26 -0.69
C SER A 65 -3.72 1.07 -0.68
N LEU A 66 -3.23 -0.12 -1.07
CA LEU A 66 -3.99 -1.37 -1.02
C LEU A 66 -4.36 -1.76 0.41
N SER A 67 -3.36 -1.75 1.31
CA SER A 67 -3.55 -2.04 2.72
C SER A 67 -4.55 -1.08 3.38
N ALA A 68 -4.39 0.23 3.17
CA ALA A 68 -5.25 1.25 3.77
C ALA A 68 -6.68 1.18 3.23
N CYS A 69 -6.87 0.97 1.92
CA CYS A 69 -8.20 0.83 1.34
C CYS A 69 -8.92 -0.41 1.88
N HIS A 70 -8.24 -1.56 1.92
CA HIS A 70 -8.79 -2.77 2.49
C HIS A 70 -9.14 -2.57 3.99
N MET A 71 -8.25 -1.97 4.78
CA MET A 71 -8.50 -1.65 6.19
C MET A 71 -9.78 -0.82 6.36
N LEU A 72 -9.93 0.27 5.60
CA LEU A 72 -11.10 1.15 5.73
C LEU A 72 -12.40 0.41 5.39
N THR A 73 -12.38 -0.44 4.37
CA THR A 73 -13.53 -1.27 4.01
C THR A 73 -13.81 -2.31 5.10
N PHE A 74 -12.79 -2.98 5.63
CA PHE A 74 -12.94 -3.95 6.73
C PHE A 74 -13.55 -3.32 7.98
N LEU A 75 -13.05 -2.14 8.40
CA LEU A 75 -13.58 -1.41 9.54
C LEU A 75 -15.07 -1.08 9.36
N HIS A 76 -15.48 -0.74 8.15
CA HIS A 76 -16.89 -0.52 7.81
C HIS A 76 -17.71 -1.82 7.94
N MET A 77 -17.23 -2.93 7.38
CA MET A 77 -17.93 -4.22 7.45
C MET A 77 -18.03 -4.75 8.89
N ALA A 78 -16.94 -4.68 9.66
CA ALA A 78 -16.91 -5.08 11.06
C ALA A 78 -17.92 -4.29 11.90
N ARG A 79 -17.99 -2.96 11.72
CA ARG A 79 -19.00 -2.11 12.36
C ARG A 79 -20.42 -2.56 12.00
N ASN A 80 -20.69 -2.81 10.72
CA ASN A 80 -22.03 -3.22 10.27
C ASN A 80 -22.43 -4.59 10.84
N ALA A 81 -21.46 -5.49 11.05
CA ALA A 81 -21.66 -6.78 11.69
C ALA A 81 -21.73 -6.72 13.23
N GLY A 82 -21.57 -5.54 13.84
CA GLY A 82 -21.68 -5.33 15.28
C GLY A 82 -20.39 -5.56 16.07
N PHE A 83 -19.24 -5.76 15.40
CA PHE A 83 -17.94 -5.88 16.05
C PHE A 83 -17.33 -4.49 16.30
N VAL A 84 -16.64 -4.34 17.43
CA VAL A 84 -15.97 -3.10 17.81
C VAL A 84 -14.47 -3.29 17.68
N VAL A 85 -13.89 -2.86 16.56
CA VAL A 85 -12.43 -2.84 16.35
C VAL A 85 -11.82 -1.67 17.13
N THR A 86 -10.82 -1.96 17.96
CA THR A 86 -10.10 -0.95 18.77
C THR A 86 -8.71 -0.64 18.24
N ALA A 87 -8.10 -1.58 17.53
CA ALA A 87 -6.84 -1.36 16.82
C ALA A 87 -6.78 -2.23 15.57
N TYR A 88 -6.16 -1.68 14.53
CA TYR A 88 -5.82 -2.40 13.30
C TYR A 88 -4.39 -2.02 12.93
N ARG A 89 -3.54 -3.02 12.73
CA ARG A 89 -2.19 -2.85 12.21
C ARG A 89 -2.01 -3.83 11.07
N ASP A 90 -1.41 -3.41 9.97
CA ASP A 90 -1.12 -4.30 8.84
C ASP A 90 0.36 -4.17 8.47
N ASP A 91 1.04 -5.31 8.43
CA ASP A 91 2.42 -5.45 7.95
C ASP A 91 2.42 -6.00 6.52
N ALA A 92 1.92 -5.15 5.61
CA ALA A 92 1.71 -5.49 4.22
C ALA A 92 3.03 -5.54 3.44
N ALA A 93 3.15 -6.52 2.54
CA ALA A 93 4.34 -6.70 1.69
C ALA A 93 3.96 -6.86 0.22
N GLY A 94 4.63 -6.12 -0.66
CA GLY A 94 4.54 -6.28 -2.11
C GLY A 94 5.72 -7.03 -2.71
N ILE A 95 5.46 -7.85 -3.71
CA ILE A 95 6.47 -8.57 -4.51
C ILE A 95 6.43 -8.03 -5.93
N MET A 96 7.60 -7.64 -6.44
CA MET A 96 7.80 -7.24 -7.83
C MET A 96 8.52 -8.35 -8.60
N GLU A 97 7.88 -8.86 -9.64
CA GLU A 97 8.45 -9.86 -10.54
C GLU A 97 7.87 -9.71 -11.96
N LYS A 98 8.24 -10.61 -12.88
CA LYS A 98 7.67 -10.61 -14.23
C LYS A 98 6.24 -11.17 -14.19
N ASN A 99 5.29 -10.39 -14.67
CA ASN A 99 3.92 -10.84 -14.90
C ASN A 99 3.83 -11.82 -16.08
N GLU A 100 2.63 -12.31 -16.38
CA GLU A 100 2.34 -13.25 -17.48
C GLU A 100 2.79 -12.74 -18.87
N THR A 101 2.93 -11.43 -19.04
CA THR A 101 3.43 -10.81 -20.29
C THR A 101 4.94 -10.56 -20.29
N GLY A 102 5.67 -11.05 -19.27
CA GLY A 102 7.12 -10.90 -19.13
C GLY A 102 7.58 -9.53 -18.63
N ARG A 103 6.66 -8.63 -18.24
CA ARG A 103 6.98 -7.27 -17.75
C ARG A 103 7.08 -7.25 -16.24
N LEU A 104 8.04 -6.50 -15.69
CA LEU A 104 8.11 -6.27 -14.25
C LEU A 104 6.88 -5.49 -13.77
N ALA A 105 6.24 -5.99 -12.72
CA ALA A 105 5.11 -5.37 -12.05
C ALA A 105 5.06 -5.83 -10.60
N VAL A 106 4.37 -5.09 -9.73
CA VAL A 106 3.99 -5.61 -8.40
C VAL A 106 2.91 -6.67 -8.62
N THR A 107 3.30 -7.94 -8.64
CA THR A 107 2.44 -9.06 -9.01
C THR A 107 1.63 -9.59 -7.83
N ARG A 108 2.18 -9.48 -6.62
CA ARG A 108 1.52 -9.92 -5.39
C ARG A 108 1.65 -8.90 -4.27
N VAL A 109 0.58 -8.72 -3.51
CA VAL A 109 0.57 -7.98 -2.24
C VAL A 109 -0.06 -8.86 -1.17
N THR A 110 0.66 -9.12 -0.10
CA THR A 110 0.14 -9.84 1.07
C THR A 110 -0.17 -8.84 2.17
N LEU A 111 -1.44 -8.78 2.58
CA LEU A 111 -1.92 -8.02 3.73
C LEU A 111 -1.89 -8.93 4.97
N ARG A 112 -1.36 -8.43 6.09
CA ARG A 112 -1.23 -9.15 7.36
C ARG A 112 -1.87 -8.37 8.51
N PRO A 113 -3.21 -8.21 8.48
CA PRO A 113 -3.91 -7.47 9.51
C PRO A 113 -3.80 -8.15 10.88
N GLN A 114 -3.49 -7.36 11.90
CA GLN A 114 -3.54 -7.67 13.32
C GLN A 114 -4.62 -6.78 13.91
N ILE A 115 -5.71 -7.40 14.37
CA ILE A 115 -6.92 -6.68 14.75
C ILE A 115 -7.24 -6.95 16.21
N ALA A 116 -7.40 -5.87 16.99
CA ALA A 116 -7.88 -5.93 18.35
C ALA A 116 -9.36 -5.54 18.39
N TYR A 117 -10.14 -6.26 19.19
CA TYR A 117 -11.57 -6.05 19.36
C TYR A 117 -11.89 -5.72 20.82
N ALA A 118 -12.89 -4.88 21.04
CA ALA A 118 -13.53 -4.73 22.35
C ALA A 118 -14.70 -5.72 22.47
N GLY A 119 -14.78 -6.43 23.58
CA GLY A 119 -15.82 -7.44 23.81
C GLY A 119 -15.56 -8.71 23.02
N ALA A 120 -16.60 -9.23 22.36
CA ALA A 120 -16.48 -10.45 21.55
C ALA A 120 -15.78 -10.17 20.22
N ALA A 121 -14.72 -10.93 19.94
CA ALA A 121 -14.09 -10.98 18.63
C ALA A 121 -14.89 -11.90 17.68
N PRO A 122 -14.83 -11.67 16.35
CA PRO A 122 -15.38 -12.60 15.37
C PRO A 122 -14.74 -13.99 15.51
N THR A 123 -15.50 -15.05 15.20
CA THR A 123 -14.91 -16.37 14.97
C THR A 123 -14.01 -16.33 13.73
N PRO A 124 -13.08 -17.29 13.57
CA PRO A 124 -12.30 -17.46 12.35
C PRO A 124 -13.09 -17.26 11.05
N GLU A 125 -14.23 -17.93 10.93
CA GLU A 125 -15.06 -17.93 9.73
C GLU A 125 -15.75 -16.57 9.51
N GLN A 126 -16.14 -15.91 10.60
CA GLN A 126 -16.72 -14.56 10.53
C GLN A 126 -15.66 -13.55 10.10
N ALA A 127 -14.44 -13.64 10.63
CA ALA A 127 -13.34 -12.76 10.24
C ALA A 127 -12.96 -12.97 8.76
N ASP A 128 -12.83 -14.22 8.33
CA ASP A 128 -12.55 -14.57 6.93
C ASP A 128 -13.64 -14.03 5.99
N HIS A 129 -14.91 -14.14 6.40
CA HIS A 129 -16.04 -13.57 5.64
C HIS A 129 -15.97 -12.03 5.55
N LEU A 130 -15.66 -11.35 6.66
CA LEU A 130 -15.51 -9.89 6.67
C LEU A 130 -14.33 -9.42 5.80
N HIS A 131 -13.22 -10.16 5.81
CA HIS A 131 -12.07 -9.91 4.94
C HIS A 131 -12.42 -10.11 3.46
N HIS A 132 -13.16 -11.17 3.14
CA HIS A 132 -13.61 -11.42 1.78
C HIS A 132 -14.51 -10.28 1.25
N LEU A 133 -15.51 -9.87 2.03
CA LEU A 133 -16.37 -8.72 1.67
C LEU A 133 -15.55 -7.43 1.54
N ALA A 134 -14.59 -7.21 2.44
CA ALA A 134 -13.74 -6.03 2.38
C ALA A 134 -12.87 -6.00 1.12
N HIS A 135 -12.38 -7.17 0.68
CA HIS A 135 -11.62 -7.29 -0.56
C HIS A 135 -12.47 -6.98 -1.80
N GLU A 136 -13.69 -7.51 -1.89
CA GLU A 136 -14.60 -7.26 -3.02
C GLU A 136 -15.00 -5.78 -3.14
N GLU A 137 -15.21 -5.11 -2.01
CA GLU A 137 -15.61 -3.70 -1.95
C GLU A 137 -14.41 -2.74 -1.91
N CYS A 138 -13.17 -3.24 -2.00
CA CYS A 138 -11.96 -2.42 -1.98
C CYS A 138 -11.71 -1.78 -3.35
N PHE A 139 -11.92 -0.46 -3.45
CA PHE A 139 -11.73 0.28 -4.71
C PHE A 139 -10.33 0.11 -5.31
N ILE A 140 -9.29 0.09 -4.49
CA ILE A 140 -7.90 -0.04 -4.96
C ILE A 140 -7.61 -1.48 -5.40
N ALA A 141 -8.14 -2.49 -4.71
CA ALA A 141 -8.03 -3.89 -5.16
C ALA A 141 -8.69 -4.09 -6.53
N ASN A 142 -9.87 -3.50 -6.74
CA ASN A 142 -10.59 -3.52 -8.01
C ASN A 142 -9.90 -2.72 -9.14
N SER A 143 -8.83 -1.98 -8.83
CA SER A 143 -8.11 -1.14 -9.79
C SER A 143 -6.79 -1.74 -10.27
N VAL A 144 -6.40 -2.92 -9.77
CA VAL A 144 -5.08 -3.53 -10.06
C VAL A 144 -5.21 -4.96 -10.60
N LYS A 145 -4.15 -5.42 -11.28
CA LYS A 145 -3.98 -6.85 -11.66
C LYS A 145 -3.20 -7.65 -10.63
N THR A 146 -2.71 -6.98 -9.59
CA THR A 146 -1.92 -7.56 -8.51
C THR A 146 -2.77 -8.57 -7.75
N GLU A 147 -2.25 -9.77 -7.55
CA GLU A 147 -2.85 -10.75 -6.64
C GLU A 147 -2.77 -10.20 -5.21
N ILE A 148 -3.90 -10.13 -4.52
CA ILE A 148 -3.96 -9.63 -3.15
C ILE A 148 -4.37 -10.78 -2.25
N VAL A 149 -3.51 -11.12 -1.30
CA VAL A 149 -3.73 -12.19 -0.34
C VAL A 149 -3.89 -11.58 1.06
N VAL A 150 -4.87 -12.04 1.83
CA VAL A 150 -5.09 -11.60 3.20
C VAL A 150 -4.75 -12.74 4.16
N GLU A 151 -3.75 -12.51 5.01
CA GLU A 151 -3.26 -13.43 6.03
C GLU A 151 -3.44 -12.77 7.41
N GLU A 152 -4.68 -12.75 7.94
CA GLU A 152 -4.94 -12.16 9.27
C GLU A 152 -4.08 -12.85 10.34
N VAL A 153 -3.27 -12.06 11.05
CA VAL A 153 -2.40 -12.52 12.11
C VAL A 153 -3.21 -12.55 13.40
N ARG A 154 -3.60 -13.75 13.81
CA ARG A 154 -4.33 -13.99 15.05
C ARG A 154 -3.35 -14.14 16.20
N ALA A 155 -3.65 -13.51 17.34
CA ALA A 155 -2.93 -13.78 18.57
C ALA A 155 -3.10 -15.27 18.89
N SER A 156 -2.00 -15.99 19.13
CA SER A 156 -2.06 -17.33 19.68
C SER A 156 -2.71 -17.26 21.06
N ALA A 157 -3.79 -18.04 21.24
CA ALA A 157 -4.49 -18.19 22.51
C ALA A 157 -3.57 -18.73 23.62
#